data_AF-A0A3G6PJ31-F1
#
_entry.id   AF-A0A3G6PJ31-F1
#
_cell.length_a   1.000
_cell.length_b   1.000
_cell.length_c   1.000
_cell.angle_alpha   90.00
_cell.angle_beta   90.00
_cell.angle_gamma   90.00
#
_symmetry.space_group_name_H-M   'P 1'
#
loop_
_entity.id
_entity.type
_entity.pdbx_description
1 polymer ?
#
loop_
_entity_poly.entity_id
_entity_poly.type
_entity_poly.pdbx_seq_one_letter_code
_entity_poly.pdbx_strand_id
1 'polypeptide(L)'
;MRTKIEKELNKILSMDTELPGSDGLFTGKLSYAYSLIHLDNTGKYAEKANEILGSVISKVLDANSSLLLKESIYGGLSGLGWLLREMDQLNVLSDNNNIDLSGLNEKFFEDAIQYTENNNFDYLYGGIGILYYLNLCGEKEYVTAIIDKILEKENQNTRSPFFNDAGLLQGTHFGYAHGLPSLVKIFSEINDERMNALINDSLNYQENIIRNNNTMIENTRYVLPRTVYREEEELFLNWRPALTWSNSDLNFSTTLYSLPEIYKTENMIENANIIIEESVKRTELKQTVHNEDYRLFFGSAGVAQLYKVLYDQNIMPEITSNAYEQWIVKTSDFLDTSNGEADYSYINGKIGAILSVKEYLGDNVGDWDKLLLI
;
A
#
# COMPACT_ATOMS: atom_id res chain seq x y z
N MET A 1 -8.02 -25.14 -0.55
CA MET A 1 -7.10 -24.07 -0.13
C MET A 1 -5.97 -24.58 0.77
N ARG A 2 -6.23 -25.08 1.99
CA ARG A 2 -5.19 -25.52 2.97
C ARG A 2 -4.04 -26.35 2.37
N THR A 3 -4.33 -27.47 1.71
CA THR A 3 -3.28 -28.34 1.12
C THR A 3 -2.43 -27.62 0.06
N LYS A 4 -3.03 -26.68 -0.71
CA LYS A 4 -2.28 -25.87 -1.69
C LYS A 4 -1.30 -24.95 -0.98
N ILE A 5 -1.77 -24.27 0.07
CA ILE A 5 -0.96 -23.37 0.89
C ILE A 5 0.18 -24.11 1.58
N GLU A 6 -0.07 -25.27 2.18
CA GLU A 6 0.97 -26.10 2.80
C GLU A 6 2.08 -26.50 1.83
N LYS A 7 1.72 -26.83 0.57
CA LYS A 7 2.69 -27.11 -0.48
C LYS A 7 3.59 -25.90 -0.78
N GLU A 8 3.01 -24.71 -0.90
CA GLU A 8 3.78 -23.49 -1.17
C GLU A 8 4.64 -23.07 0.05
N LEU A 9 4.13 -23.24 1.27
CA LEU A 9 4.88 -22.96 2.50
C LEU A 9 6.13 -23.84 2.64
N ASN A 10 6.03 -25.12 2.26
CA ASN A 10 7.19 -26.02 2.22
C ASN A 10 8.23 -25.56 1.20
N LYS A 11 7.80 -25.06 0.03
CA LYS A 11 8.71 -24.48 -0.96
C LYS A 11 9.40 -23.25 -0.39
N ILE A 12 8.65 -22.31 0.19
CA ILE A 12 9.16 -21.09 0.83
C ILE A 12 10.24 -21.44 1.85
N LEU A 13 10.00 -22.40 2.75
CA LEU A 13 11.00 -22.81 3.74
C LEU A 13 12.26 -23.37 3.08
N SER A 14 12.14 -24.14 1.99
CA SER A 14 13.27 -24.75 1.29
C SER A 14 14.09 -23.79 0.41
N MET A 15 13.62 -22.56 0.16
CA MET A 15 14.36 -21.58 -0.65
C MET A 15 15.64 -21.12 0.05
N ASP A 16 16.67 -20.78 -0.73
CA ASP A 16 17.90 -20.16 -0.22
C ASP A 16 17.60 -18.75 0.36
N THR A 17 18.37 -18.32 1.35
CA THR A 17 18.33 -16.97 1.93
C THR A 17 19.02 -15.94 1.02
N GLU A 18 19.94 -16.38 0.16
CA GLU A 18 20.48 -15.56 -0.94
C GLU A 18 19.52 -15.50 -2.13
N LEU A 19 18.32 -14.97 -1.89
CA LEU A 19 17.36 -14.69 -2.94
C LEU A 19 17.94 -13.70 -3.97
N PRO A 20 17.82 -13.97 -5.27
CA PRO A 20 18.22 -13.02 -6.30
C PRO A 20 17.25 -11.83 -6.31
N GLY A 21 17.78 -10.63 -6.60
CA GLY A 21 16.98 -9.42 -6.77
C GLY A 21 17.41 -8.27 -5.86
N SER A 22 16.55 -7.26 -5.76
CA SER A 22 16.78 -6.09 -4.90
C SER A 22 16.60 -6.43 -3.42
N ASP A 23 17.14 -5.58 -2.55
CA ASP A 23 16.93 -5.67 -1.11
C ASP A 23 15.62 -5.00 -0.64
N GLY A 24 14.80 -4.44 -1.53
CA GLY A 24 13.66 -3.57 -1.16
C GLY A 24 12.52 -4.20 -0.35
N LEU A 25 11.75 -3.34 0.33
CA LEU A 25 10.65 -3.71 1.25
C LEU A 25 9.42 -4.28 0.56
N PHE A 26 9.10 -3.86 -0.67
CA PHE A 26 7.89 -4.32 -1.35
C PHE A 26 8.13 -5.47 -2.32
N THR A 27 9.30 -5.52 -2.97
CA THR A 27 9.64 -6.53 -3.99
C THR A 27 10.95 -7.27 -3.77
N GLY A 28 11.67 -7.01 -2.69
CA GLY A 28 13.01 -7.53 -2.46
C GLY A 28 13.14 -8.46 -1.25
N LYS A 29 14.37 -8.64 -0.79
CA LYS A 29 14.69 -9.47 0.37
C LYS A 29 13.96 -9.05 1.64
N LEU A 30 13.84 -7.75 1.90
CA LEU A 30 13.09 -7.23 3.04
C LEU A 30 11.60 -7.59 2.96
N SER A 31 11.02 -7.57 1.76
CA SER A 31 9.61 -8.00 1.53
C SER A 31 9.37 -9.45 1.94
N TYR A 32 10.36 -10.30 1.67
CA TYR A 32 10.29 -11.71 2.01
C TYR A 32 10.49 -11.92 3.51
N ALA A 33 11.47 -11.25 4.13
CA ALA A 33 11.67 -11.29 5.58
C ALA A 33 10.40 -10.84 6.34
N TYR A 34 9.81 -9.71 5.95
CA TYR A 34 8.53 -9.23 6.48
C TYR A 34 7.45 -10.30 6.41
N SER A 35 7.27 -10.89 5.24
CA SER A 35 6.24 -11.90 5.02
C SER A 35 6.46 -13.18 5.84
N LEU A 36 7.72 -13.62 6.02
CA LEU A 36 8.03 -14.81 6.82
C LEU A 36 7.64 -14.63 8.29
N ILE A 37 7.85 -13.44 8.86
CA ILE A 37 7.49 -13.13 10.25
C ILE A 37 6.00 -13.31 10.48
N HIS A 38 5.18 -12.81 9.56
CA HIS A 38 3.72 -12.95 9.61
C HIS A 38 3.21 -14.36 9.30
N LEU A 39 4.04 -15.21 8.68
CA LEU A 39 3.76 -16.64 8.52
C LEU A 39 4.17 -17.47 9.75
N ASP A 40 4.90 -16.89 10.70
CA ASP A 40 5.56 -17.66 11.72
C ASP A 40 4.65 -18.07 12.88
N ASN A 41 4.12 -19.29 12.79
CA ASN A 41 3.40 -19.91 13.90
C ASN A 41 4.29 -20.85 14.74
N THR A 42 5.58 -21.01 14.38
CA THR A 42 6.43 -22.11 14.90
C THR A 42 7.84 -21.71 15.32
N GLY A 43 8.25 -20.45 15.13
CA GLY A 43 9.62 -19.94 15.36
C GLY A 43 10.56 -20.12 14.16
N LYS A 44 10.27 -21.07 13.26
CA LYS A 44 11.16 -21.41 12.13
C LYS A 44 11.26 -20.31 11.08
N TYR A 45 10.17 -19.58 10.87
CA TYR A 45 10.17 -18.52 9.87
C TYR A 45 10.86 -17.26 10.39
N ALA A 46 10.78 -16.96 11.69
CA ALA A 46 11.48 -15.84 12.30
C ALA A 46 13.01 -15.99 12.25
N GLU A 47 13.54 -17.21 12.44
CA GLU A 47 14.99 -17.46 12.28
C GLU A 47 15.46 -17.13 10.85
N LYS A 48 14.76 -17.68 9.85
CA LYS A 48 15.06 -17.40 8.44
C LYS A 48 14.89 -15.91 8.07
N ALA A 49 13.87 -15.25 8.61
CA ALA A 49 13.67 -13.81 8.41
C ALA A 49 14.85 -13.00 8.98
N ASN A 50 15.33 -13.35 10.17
CA ASN A 50 16.49 -12.72 10.79
C ASN A 50 17.79 -12.98 10.00
N GLU A 51 18.01 -14.17 9.45
CA GLU A 51 19.16 -14.46 8.59
C GLU A 51 19.17 -13.57 7.33
N ILE A 52 18.02 -13.42 6.69
CA ILE A 52 17.87 -12.60 5.49
C ILE A 52 18.08 -11.12 5.82
N LEU A 53 17.49 -10.65 6.92
CA LEU A 53 17.67 -9.30 7.40
C LEU A 53 19.15 -9.01 7.73
N GLY A 54 19.83 -9.93 8.41
CA GLY A 54 21.25 -9.80 8.74
C GLY A 54 22.15 -9.73 7.49
N SER A 55 21.83 -10.49 6.44
CA SER A 55 22.50 -10.39 5.14
C SER A 55 22.29 -9.01 4.49
N VAL A 56 21.06 -8.47 4.52
CA VAL A 56 20.77 -7.13 3.99
C VAL A 56 21.50 -6.04 4.78
N ILE A 57 21.45 -6.09 6.11
CA ILE A 57 22.16 -5.15 7.00
C ILE A 57 23.66 -5.18 6.72
N SER A 58 24.26 -6.37 6.61
CA SER A 58 25.68 -6.52 6.30
C SER A 58 26.03 -5.84 4.96
N LYS A 59 25.19 -6.05 3.92
CA LYS A 59 25.38 -5.39 2.61
C LYS A 59 25.24 -3.88 2.69
N VAL A 60 24.36 -3.35 3.55
CA VAL A 60 24.23 -1.90 3.79
C VAL A 60 25.51 -1.36 4.43
N LEU A 61 26.00 -2.01 5.48
CA LEU A 61 27.23 -1.62 6.18
C LEU A 61 28.47 -1.70 5.28
N ASP A 62 28.51 -2.66 4.37
CA ASP A 62 29.58 -2.83 3.38
C ASP A 62 29.42 -1.94 2.13
N ALA A 63 28.45 -1.02 2.12
CA ALA A 63 28.14 -0.14 0.99
C ALA A 63 27.79 -0.86 -0.34
N ASN A 64 27.25 -2.08 -0.26
CA ASN A 64 26.97 -2.97 -1.39
C ASN A 64 25.47 -3.30 -1.58
N SER A 65 24.58 -2.68 -0.80
CA SER A 65 23.14 -2.90 -0.91
C SER A 65 22.47 -1.99 -1.95
N SER A 66 21.45 -2.52 -2.65
CA SER A 66 20.62 -1.71 -3.55
C SER A 66 19.82 -0.63 -2.82
N LEU A 67 19.63 -0.77 -1.51
CA LEU A 67 18.91 0.22 -0.69
C LEU A 67 19.64 1.56 -0.64
N LEU A 68 20.95 1.59 -0.85
CA LEU A 68 21.75 2.81 -0.83
C LEU A 68 21.55 3.69 -2.07
N LEU A 69 20.87 3.17 -3.10
CA LEU A 69 20.60 3.87 -4.35
C LEU A 69 19.27 4.63 -4.33
N LYS A 70 18.48 4.45 -3.27
CA LYS A 70 17.11 4.98 -3.14
C LYS A 70 16.80 5.31 -1.70
N GLU A 71 15.94 6.28 -1.49
CA GLU A 71 15.60 6.76 -0.14
C GLU A 71 14.16 6.41 0.24
N SER A 72 13.32 6.03 -0.73
CA SER A 72 11.89 5.78 -0.56
C SER A 72 11.56 4.47 0.18
N ILE A 73 10.35 4.38 0.72
CA ILE A 73 9.90 3.21 1.50
C ILE A 73 9.84 1.93 0.67
N TYR A 74 9.58 2.04 -0.64
CA TYR A 74 9.42 0.87 -1.52
C TYR A 74 10.68 0.00 -1.62
N GLY A 75 11.85 0.63 -1.70
CA GLY A 75 13.11 -0.07 -1.98
C GLY A 75 14.37 0.66 -1.56
N GLY A 76 14.25 1.65 -0.67
CA GLY A 76 15.35 2.41 -0.10
C GLY A 76 15.53 2.13 1.39
N LEU A 77 16.47 2.86 2.01
CA LEU A 77 16.81 2.70 3.42
C LEU A 77 15.65 3.03 4.39
N SER A 78 14.74 3.95 4.04
CA SER A 78 13.55 4.19 4.89
C SER A 78 12.64 2.96 4.98
N GLY A 79 12.62 2.10 3.95
CA GLY A 79 11.92 0.82 3.99
C GLY A 79 12.58 -0.20 4.92
N LEU A 80 13.92 -0.21 4.99
CA LEU A 80 14.64 -1.00 6.01
C LEU A 80 14.31 -0.49 7.42
N GLY A 81 14.37 0.82 7.64
CA GLY A 81 14.04 1.41 8.93
C GLY A 81 12.60 1.14 9.36
N TRP A 82 11.66 1.18 8.42
CA TRP A 82 10.27 0.79 8.68
C TRP A 82 10.19 -0.65 9.15
N LEU A 83 10.82 -1.61 8.44
CA LEU A 83 10.77 -3.02 8.80
C LEU A 83 11.43 -3.30 10.16
N LEU A 84 12.58 -2.70 10.45
CA LEU A 84 13.26 -2.88 11.72
C LEU A 84 12.37 -2.47 12.90
N ARG A 85 11.64 -1.37 12.77
CA ARG A 85 10.67 -0.95 13.78
C ARG A 85 9.49 -1.89 13.92
N GLU A 86 8.95 -2.38 12.81
CA GLU A 86 7.87 -3.36 12.87
C GLU A 86 8.31 -4.64 13.59
N MET A 87 9.52 -5.12 13.30
CA MET A 87 10.10 -6.31 13.94
C MET A 87 10.39 -6.11 15.42
N ASP A 88 10.84 -4.92 15.80
CA ASP A 88 11.04 -4.54 17.20
C ASP A 88 9.70 -4.53 17.96
N GLN A 89 8.65 -3.92 17.39
CA GLN A 89 7.30 -3.92 17.97
C GLN A 89 6.73 -5.34 18.16
N LEU A 90 7.01 -6.23 17.22
CA LEU A 90 6.61 -7.65 17.28
C LEU A 90 7.51 -8.48 18.21
N ASN A 91 8.60 -7.93 18.77
CA ASN A 91 9.59 -8.64 19.58
C ASN A 91 10.23 -9.86 18.88
N VAL A 92 10.42 -9.77 17.56
CA VAL A 92 11.03 -10.84 16.73
C VAL A 92 12.41 -10.49 16.20
N LEU A 93 12.87 -9.26 16.44
CA LEU A 93 14.19 -8.80 16.04
C LEU A 93 15.27 -9.43 16.92
N SER A 94 16.25 -10.10 16.30
CA SER A 94 17.42 -10.59 17.03
C SER A 94 18.39 -9.47 17.40
N ASP A 95 19.13 -9.64 18.51
CA ASP A 95 20.14 -8.67 18.98
C ASP A 95 21.17 -8.30 17.90
N ASN A 96 21.54 -9.25 17.03
CA ASN A 96 22.50 -9.04 15.95
C ASN A 96 21.97 -8.18 14.80
N ASN A 97 20.65 -8.04 14.70
CA ASN A 97 19.98 -7.25 13.66
C ASN A 97 19.48 -5.90 14.19
N ASN A 98 19.72 -5.61 15.47
CA ASN A 98 19.36 -4.33 16.08
C ASN A 98 20.41 -3.27 15.67
N ILE A 99 20.11 -2.56 14.58
CA ILE A 99 20.90 -1.42 14.12
C ILE A 99 20.15 -0.13 14.37
N ASP A 100 20.88 0.89 14.82
CA ASP A 100 20.34 2.23 14.99
C ASP A 100 20.50 3.01 13.67
N LEU A 101 19.37 3.27 13.01
CA LEU A 101 19.30 4.10 11.80
C LEU A 101 19.01 5.58 12.10
N SER A 102 18.90 5.98 13.37
CA SER A 102 18.57 7.36 13.75
C SER A 102 19.57 8.39 13.17
N GLY A 103 20.83 8.01 13.02
CA GLY A 103 21.87 8.83 12.38
C GLY A 103 21.60 9.16 10.90
N LEU A 104 20.62 8.51 10.26
CA LEU A 104 20.20 8.79 8.88
C LEU A 104 18.92 9.63 8.80
N ASN A 105 18.26 9.90 9.92
CA ASN A 105 16.96 10.61 9.91
C ASN A 105 17.09 12.03 9.34
N GLU A 106 18.22 12.71 9.56
CA GLU A 106 18.50 14.02 8.94
C GLU A 106 18.55 13.91 7.41
N LYS A 107 19.26 12.90 6.89
CA LYS A 107 19.33 12.65 5.43
C LYS A 107 17.94 12.37 4.85
N PHE A 108 17.14 11.52 5.51
CA PHE A 108 15.78 11.21 5.09
C PHE A 108 14.88 12.44 5.12
N PHE A 109 15.04 13.30 6.13
CA PHE A 109 14.35 14.59 6.18
C PHE A 109 14.69 15.45 4.95
N GLU A 110 15.99 15.60 4.61
CA GLU A 110 16.42 16.32 3.42
C GLU A 110 15.81 15.74 2.14
N ASP A 111 15.77 14.41 2.01
CA ASP A 111 15.17 13.74 0.84
C ASP A 111 13.67 13.97 0.75
N ALA A 112 12.96 13.91 1.88
CA ALA A 112 11.53 14.19 1.92
C ALA A 112 11.25 15.63 1.47
N ILE A 113 12.03 16.61 1.95
CA ILE A 113 11.96 18.00 1.49
C ILE A 113 12.21 18.08 -0.02
N GLN A 114 13.27 17.45 -0.52
CA GLN A 114 13.61 17.47 -1.95
C GLN A 114 12.51 16.83 -2.82
N TYR A 115 11.91 15.71 -2.38
CA TYR A 115 10.79 15.11 -3.09
C TYR A 115 9.57 16.04 -3.12
N THR A 116 9.22 16.65 -1.98
CA THR A 116 8.11 17.60 -1.89
C THR A 116 8.35 18.84 -2.75
N GLU A 117 9.58 19.36 -2.80
CA GLU A 117 9.96 20.47 -3.68
C GLU A 117 9.72 20.15 -5.16
N ASN A 118 10.01 18.92 -5.55
CA ASN A 118 9.81 18.39 -6.90
C ASN A 118 8.38 17.87 -7.17
N ASN A 119 7.41 18.19 -6.29
CA ASN A 119 6.03 17.70 -6.37
C ASN A 119 5.93 16.16 -6.43
N ASN A 120 6.82 15.42 -5.78
CA ASN A 120 6.72 13.97 -5.65
C ASN A 120 6.15 13.58 -4.28
N PHE A 121 4.82 13.57 -4.20
CA PHE A 121 4.07 13.23 -2.98
C PHE A 121 3.78 11.73 -2.85
N ASP A 122 4.43 10.87 -3.63
CA ASP A 122 4.11 9.44 -3.67
C ASP A 122 4.43 8.73 -2.34
N TYR A 123 3.57 7.79 -1.94
CA TYR A 123 3.80 6.94 -0.76
C TYR A 123 4.98 5.98 -0.98
N LEU A 124 5.02 5.27 -2.12
CA LEU A 124 6.00 4.22 -2.36
C LEU A 124 7.38 4.79 -2.75
N TYR A 125 7.38 5.86 -3.54
CA TYR A 125 8.54 6.39 -4.25
C TYR A 125 8.83 7.87 -3.94
N GLY A 126 8.07 8.52 -3.08
CA GLY A 126 8.15 9.95 -2.83
C GLY A 126 8.31 10.33 -1.36
N GLY A 127 8.17 11.63 -1.10
CA GLY A 127 8.42 12.22 0.21
C GLY A 127 7.43 11.76 1.28
N ILE A 128 6.22 11.35 0.90
CA ILE A 128 5.18 10.91 1.85
C ILE A 128 5.52 9.57 2.50
N GLY A 129 6.15 8.63 1.77
CA GLY A 129 6.66 7.40 2.38
C GLY A 129 7.75 7.66 3.42
N ILE A 130 8.61 8.65 3.18
CA ILE A 130 9.66 9.04 4.12
C ILE A 130 9.07 9.78 5.31
N LEU A 131 8.11 10.68 5.09
CA LEU A 131 7.34 11.34 6.15
C LEU A 131 6.67 10.30 7.07
N TYR A 132 6.07 9.27 6.49
CA TYR A 132 5.46 8.18 7.24
C TYR A 132 6.47 7.48 8.14
N TYR A 133 7.64 7.12 7.60
CA TYR A 133 8.73 6.57 8.40
C TYR A 133 9.19 7.53 9.51
N LEU A 134 9.44 8.82 9.22
CA LEU A 134 9.89 9.79 10.23
C LEU A 134 8.84 10.03 11.34
N ASN A 135 7.55 9.98 11.00
CA ASN A 135 6.47 10.03 12.00
C ASN A 135 6.53 8.83 12.95
N LEU A 136 6.75 7.62 12.42
CA LEU A 136 6.95 6.42 13.23
C LEU A 136 8.22 6.50 14.10
N CYS A 137 9.23 7.28 13.70
CA CYS A 137 10.42 7.54 14.53
C CYS A 137 10.12 8.46 15.71
N GLY A 138 9.01 9.21 15.67
CA GLY A 138 8.77 10.32 16.60
C GLY A 138 9.63 11.56 16.32
N GLU A 139 10.13 11.74 15.10
CA GLU A 139 10.96 12.88 14.68
C GLU A 139 10.12 14.13 14.45
N LYS A 140 9.56 14.68 15.54
CA LYS A 140 8.56 15.75 15.50
C LYS A 140 9.01 16.98 14.71
N GLU A 141 10.26 17.41 14.89
CA GLU A 141 10.78 18.60 14.21
C GLU A 141 10.86 18.41 12.69
N TYR A 142 11.34 17.24 12.24
CA TYR A 142 11.39 16.90 10.81
C TYR A 142 10.00 16.74 10.22
N VAL A 143 9.09 16.05 10.92
CA VAL A 143 7.70 15.89 10.51
C VAL A 143 7.02 17.25 10.35
N THR A 144 7.16 18.15 11.33
CA THR A 144 6.60 19.51 11.27
C THR A 144 7.14 20.30 10.08
N ALA A 145 8.46 20.24 9.81
CA ALA A 145 9.06 20.96 8.69
C ALA A 145 8.63 20.41 7.31
N ILE A 146 8.48 19.08 7.19
CA ILE A 146 7.94 18.46 5.97
C ILE A 146 6.48 18.89 5.76
N ILE A 147 5.67 18.91 6.82
CA ILE A 147 4.28 19.41 6.78
C ILE A 147 4.23 20.86 6.31
N ASP A 148 5.08 21.73 6.85
CA ASP A 148 5.17 23.14 6.42
C ASP A 148 5.45 23.21 4.92
N LYS A 149 6.35 22.36 4.42
CA LYS A 149 6.68 22.31 3.00
C LYS A 149 5.53 21.80 2.14
N ILE A 150 4.81 20.78 2.58
CA ILE A 150 3.62 20.26 1.89
C ILE A 150 2.56 21.35 1.79
N LEU A 151 2.26 22.02 2.91
CA LEU A 151 1.29 23.11 2.96
C LEU A 151 1.70 24.28 2.06
N GLU A 152 2.98 24.65 2.05
CA GLU A 152 3.52 25.67 1.14
C GLU A 152 3.21 25.30 -0.32
N LYS A 153 3.50 24.05 -0.71
CA LYS A 153 3.32 23.57 -2.09
C LYS A 153 1.86 23.47 -2.48
N GLU A 154 0.99 22.95 -1.61
CA GLU A 154 -0.45 22.84 -1.89
C GLU A 154 -1.14 24.21 -1.92
N ASN A 155 -0.72 25.18 -1.10
CA ASN A 155 -1.25 26.56 -1.17
C ASN A 155 -0.87 27.28 -2.47
N GLN A 156 0.25 26.90 -3.09
CA GLN A 156 0.67 27.41 -4.40
C GLN A 156 0.10 26.61 -5.57
N ASN A 157 -0.51 25.45 -5.29
CA ASN A 157 -1.00 24.54 -6.29
C ASN A 157 -2.32 25.05 -6.88
N THR A 158 -2.31 25.37 -8.16
CA THR A 158 -3.52 25.78 -8.91
C THR A 158 -4.17 24.62 -9.67
N ARG A 159 -3.67 23.39 -9.48
CA ARG A 159 -4.12 22.16 -10.16
C ARG A 159 -5.06 21.35 -9.26
N SER A 160 -5.05 20.03 -9.40
CA SER A 160 -5.68 19.11 -8.45
C SER A 160 -4.80 18.88 -7.21
N PRO A 161 -5.38 18.51 -6.06
CA PRO A 161 -4.61 18.25 -4.83
C PRO A 161 -3.52 17.22 -5.07
N PHE A 162 -2.33 17.47 -4.50
CA PHE A 162 -1.17 16.59 -4.58
C PHE A 162 -0.83 16.15 -6.00
N PHE A 163 -0.93 17.08 -6.96
CA PHE A 163 -0.56 16.80 -8.35
C PHE A 163 0.91 16.40 -8.42
N ASN A 164 1.18 15.15 -8.78
CA ASN A 164 2.54 14.63 -8.84
C ASN A 164 3.21 15.01 -10.18
N ASP A 165 4.47 15.48 -10.17
CA ASP A 165 5.24 15.76 -11.40
C ASP A 165 6.31 14.68 -11.72
N ALA A 166 6.33 13.57 -10.96
CA ALA A 166 7.33 12.53 -11.08
C ALA A 166 7.06 11.54 -12.24
N GLY A 167 7.56 11.87 -13.43
CA GLY A 167 7.70 10.92 -14.55
C GLY A 167 6.39 10.21 -14.93
N LEU A 168 6.40 8.88 -14.92
CA LEU A 168 5.22 8.05 -15.28
C LEU A 168 4.06 8.15 -14.27
N LEU A 169 4.29 8.76 -13.12
CA LEU A 169 3.28 9.02 -12.09
C LEU A 169 2.73 10.44 -12.17
N GLN A 170 2.93 11.16 -13.27
CA GLN A 170 2.39 12.51 -13.40
C GLN A 170 0.86 12.56 -13.20
N GLY A 171 0.40 13.47 -12.35
CA GLY A 171 -1.01 13.67 -12.03
C GLY A 171 -1.39 13.38 -10.59
N THR A 172 -2.67 13.56 -10.28
CA THR A 172 -3.28 13.13 -9.01
C THR A 172 -3.88 11.73 -9.20
N HIS A 173 -3.46 10.76 -8.39
CA HIS A 173 -3.95 9.38 -8.46
C HIS A 173 -5.01 9.12 -7.39
N PHE A 174 -5.89 8.16 -7.65
CA PHE A 174 -7.02 7.81 -6.76
C PHE A 174 -6.91 6.42 -6.14
N GLY A 175 -5.73 5.80 -6.17
CA GLY A 175 -5.49 4.49 -5.56
C GLY A 175 -4.40 4.51 -4.49
N TYR A 176 -4.34 3.49 -3.62
CA TYR A 176 -3.39 3.46 -2.50
C TYR A 176 -1.92 3.50 -2.94
N ALA A 177 -1.57 2.90 -4.07
CA ALA A 177 -0.17 2.82 -4.47
C ALA A 177 0.47 4.21 -4.69
N HIS A 178 -0.29 5.17 -5.22
CA HIS A 178 0.27 6.44 -5.72
C HIS A 178 -0.54 7.70 -5.41
N GLY A 179 -1.65 7.57 -4.68
CA GLY A 179 -2.72 8.56 -4.73
C GLY A 179 -3.31 8.95 -3.39
N LEU A 180 -4.34 9.80 -3.48
CA LEU A 180 -5.02 10.41 -2.33
C LEU A 180 -5.37 9.42 -1.20
N PRO A 181 -5.81 8.16 -1.46
CA PRO A 181 -6.04 7.17 -0.40
C PRO A 181 -4.87 6.98 0.58
N SER A 182 -3.63 6.78 0.08
CA SER A 182 -2.48 6.55 0.97
C SER A 182 -2.06 7.83 1.69
N LEU A 183 -2.13 8.97 1.01
CA LEU A 183 -1.86 10.28 1.60
C LEU A 183 -2.81 10.55 2.77
N VAL A 184 -4.11 10.38 2.55
CA VAL A 184 -5.14 10.59 3.57
C VAL A 184 -4.94 9.66 4.77
N LYS A 185 -4.63 8.38 4.53
CA LYS A 185 -4.31 7.42 5.60
C LYS A 185 -3.11 7.86 6.42
N ILE A 186 -1.99 8.16 5.77
CA ILE A 186 -0.76 8.59 6.45
C ILE A 186 -0.99 9.90 7.22
N PHE A 187 -1.66 10.88 6.62
CA PHE A 187 -1.98 12.14 7.30
C PHE A 187 -2.87 11.94 8.52
N SER A 188 -3.79 10.97 8.50
CA SER A 188 -4.65 10.67 9.64
C SER A 188 -3.90 10.05 10.84
N GLU A 189 -2.70 9.51 10.63
CA GLU A 189 -1.83 8.96 11.67
C GLU A 189 -0.83 9.99 12.24
N ILE A 190 -0.75 11.18 11.63
CA ILE A 190 0.11 12.26 12.09
C ILE A 190 -0.68 13.14 13.06
N ASN A 191 -0.18 13.27 14.29
CA ASN A 191 -0.80 14.11 15.32
C ASN A 191 -0.48 15.60 15.12
N ASP A 192 -0.96 16.17 14.01
CA ASP A 192 -0.85 17.58 13.65
C ASP A 192 -2.18 18.04 13.02
N GLU A 193 -2.89 18.95 13.70
CA GLU A 193 -4.23 19.40 13.28
C GLU A 193 -4.25 20.05 11.89
N ARG A 194 -3.10 20.51 11.39
CA ARG A 194 -2.99 21.11 10.06
C ARG A 194 -3.22 20.07 8.95
N MET A 195 -3.02 18.78 9.25
CA MET A 195 -3.36 17.68 8.34
C MET A 195 -4.85 17.58 8.07
N ASN A 196 -5.71 18.03 8.99
CA ASN A 196 -7.16 17.97 8.83
C ASN A 196 -7.61 18.73 7.58
N ALA A 197 -6.97 19.86 7.26
CA ALA A 197 -7.28 20.63 6.06
C ALA A 197 -6.95 19.83 4.79
N LEU A 198 -5.75 19.24 4.71
CA LEU A 198 -5.31 18.44 3.57
C LEU A 198 -6.16 17.19 3.36
N ILE A 199 -6.55 16.53 4.46
CA ILE A 199 -7.47 15.37 4.43
C ILE A 199 -8.82 15.82 3.86
N ASN A 200 -9.42 16.87 4.41
CA ASN A 200 -10.72 17.36 3.97
C ASN A 200 -10.70 17.82 2.51
N ASP A 201 -9.67 18.52 2.07
CA ASP A 201 -9.52 18.96 0.68
C ASP A 201 -9.42 17.77 -0.28
N SER A 202 -8.67 16.72 0.11
CA SER A 202 -8.54 15.48 -0.67
C SER A 202 -9.86 14.70 -0.77
N LEU A 203 -10.63 14.63 0.33
CA LEU A 203 -11.93 13.96 0.35
C LEU A 203 -12.98 14.75 -0.44
N ASN A 204 -13.05 16.07 -0.25
CA ASN A 204 -13.96 16.95 -0.98
C ASN A 204 -13.66 16.97 -2.48
N TYR A 205 -12.39 16.91 -2.88
CA TYR A 205 -12.00 16.81 -4.28
C TYR A 205 -12.50 15.51 -4.93
N GLN A 206 -12.33 14.37 -4.25
CA GLN A 206 -12.86 13.08 -4.69
C GLN A 206 -14.39 13.12 -4.77
N GLU A 207 -15.07 13.60 -3.74
CA GLU A 207 -16.53 13.74 -3.70
C GLU A 207 -17.06 14.61 -4.86
N ASN A 208 -16.37 15.70 -5.19
CA ASN A 208 -16.75 16.55 -6.30
C ASN A 208 -16.66 15.82 -7.65
N ILE A 209 -15.66 14.96 -7.84
CA ILE A 209 -15.57 14.11 -9.04
C ILE A 209 -16.73 13.11 -9.05
N ILE A 210 -16.97 12.42 -7.93
CA ILE A 210 -18.06 11.43 -7.79
C ILE A 210 -19.41 12.03 -8.16
N ARG A 211 -19.75 13.20 -7.60
CA ARG A 211 -21.03 13.88 -7.82
C ARG A 211 -21.27 14.28 -9.27
N ASN A 212 -20.21 14.65 -9.99
CA ASN A 212 -20.31 15.11 -11.37
C ASN A 212 -20.07 13.99 -12.40
N ASN A 213 -19.93 12.75 -11.96
CA ASN A 213 -19.53 11.63 -12.80
C ASN A 213 -20.68 10.69 -13.14
N ASN A 214 -20.80 10.38 -14.44
CA ASN A 214 -21.71 9.38 -15.00
C ASN A 214 -20.99 8.38 -15.93
N THR A 215 -19.69 8.18 -15.74
CA THR A 215 -18.86 7.31 -16.59
C THR A 215 -19.32 5.85 -16.53
N MET A 216 -19.52 5.29 -17.71
CA MET A 216 -19.82 3.87 -17.93
C MET A 216 -18.77 3.30 -18.88
N ILE A 217 -18.13 2.19 -18.50
CA ILE A 217 -17.23 1.41 -19.37
C ILE A 217 -17.83 0.01 -19.47
N GLU A 218 -18.14 -0.44 -20.69
CA GLU A 218 -18.75 -1.75 -20.94
C GLU A 218 -19.98 -2.05 -20.06
N ASN A 219 -20.91 -1.10 -19.98
CA ASN A 219 -22.13 -1.18 -19.16
C ASN A 219 -21.88 -1.32 -17.64
N THR A 220 -20.68 -0.99 -17.17
CA THR A 220 -20.30 -0.98 -15.76
C THR A 220 -20.01 0.46 -15.34
N ARG A 221 -20.57 0.90 -14.21
CA ARG A 221 -20.33 2.23 -13.66
C ARG A 221 -18.98 2.27 -12.95
N TYR A 222 -18.18 3.28 -13.26
CA TYR A 222 -16.94 3.60 -12.54
C TYR A 222 -17.10 4.97 -11.92
N VAL A 223 -16.81 5.07 -10.63
CA VAL A 223 -17.23 6.23 -9.83
C VAL A 223 -16.10 7.25 -9.68
N LEU A 224 -14.84 6.78 -9.61
CA LEU A 224 -13.63 7.60 -9.65
C LEU A 224 -12.70 7.18 -10.79
N PRO A 225 -11.98 8.13 -11.41
CA PRO A 225 -11.00 7.83 -12.45
C PRO A 225 -9.75 7.21 -11.83
N ARG A 226 -8.88 6.65 -12.67
CA ARG A 226 -7.56 6.18 -12.25
C ARG A 226 -6.70 7.35 -11.77
N THR A 227 -6.66 8.40 -12.60
CA THR A 227 -5.84 9.60 -12.40
C THR A 227 -6.50 10.83 -13.00
N VAL A 228 -6.16 12.00 -12.47
CA VAL A 228 -6.27 13.28 -13.17
C VAL A 228 -4.87 13.66 -13.63
N TYR A 229 -4.67 13.79 -14.94
CA TYR A 229 -3.38 14.16 -15.53
C TYR A 229 -3.50 15.47 -16.29
N ARG A 230 -2.36 16.03 -16.68
CA ARG A 230 -2.29 17.28 -17.43
C ARG A 230 -1.77 17.02 -18.83
N GLU A 231 -2.43 17.61 -19.82
CA GLU A 231 -1.91 17.74 -21.18
C GLU A 231 -1.96 19.23 -21.52
N GLU A 232 -0.82 19.81 -21.91
CA GLU A 232 -0.64 21.25 -22.10
C GLU A 232 -1.03 22.10 -20.87
N GLU A 233 -2.17 22.78 -20.88
CA GLU A 233 -2.70 23.60 -19.78
C GLU A 233 -4.03 23.08 -19.21
N GLU A 234 -4.53 21.95 -19.73
CA GLU A 234 -5.81 21.38 -19.34
C GLU A 234 -5.65 20.10 -18.50
N LEU A 235 -6.63 19.86 -17.61
CA LEU A 235 -6.70 18.67 -16.77
C LEU A 235 -7.67 17.65 -17.38
N PHE A 236 -7.23 16.39 -17.45
CA PHE A 236 -7.98 15.29 -18.05
C PHE A 236 -8.19 14.16 -17.06
N LEU A 237 -9.39 13.57 -17.10
CA LEU A 237 -9.73 12.39 -16.32
C LEU A 237 -9.35 11.12 -17.10
N ASN A 238 -8.47 10.30 -16.53
CA ASN A 238 -8.06 9.02 -17.11
C ASN A 238 -8.89 7.88 -16.50
N TRP A 239 -9.85 7.37 -17.25
CA TRP A 239 -10.68 6.26 -16.82
C TRP A 239 -10.10 4.91 -17.23
N ARG A 240 -10.09 3.95 -16.30
CA ARG A 240 -9.73 2.55 -16.58
C ARG A 240 -10.64 1.62 -15.81
N PRO A 241 -10.94 0.42 -16.35
CA PRO A 241 -11.80 -0.55 -15.68
C PRO A 241 -11.06 -1.28 -14.54
N ALA A 242 -10.52 -0.55 -13.57
CA ALA A 242 -9.63 -1.10 -12.54
C ALA A 242 -10.41 -1.44 -11.26
N LEU A 243 -10.11 -2.62 -10.71
CA LEU A 243 -10.51 -3.02 -9.36
C LEU A 243 -9.30 -3.70 -8.72
N THR A 244 -8.43 -2.91 -8.08
CA THR A 244 -7.22 -3.41 -7.40
C THR A 244 -6.93 -2.58 -6.16
N TRP A 245 -6.04 -3.09 -5.29
CA TRP A 245 -5.49 -2.29 -4.19
C TRP A 245 -4.76 -1.04 -4.71
N SER A 246 -3.91 -1.19 -5.73
CA SER A 246 -3.12 -0.07 -6.25
C SER A 246 -3.95 1.02 -6.90
N ASN A 247 -5.08 0.66 -7.52
CA ASN A 247 -5.99 1.62 -8.13
C ASN A 247 -7.41 1.06 -8.37
N SER A 248 -8.38 1.64 -7.68
CA SER A 248 -9.81 1.46 -7.89
C SER A 248 -10.60 2.57 -7.20
N ASP A 249 -11.85 2.76 -7.60
CA ASP A 249 -12.77 3.63 -6.85
C ASP A 249 -13.11 3.07 -5.47
N LEU A 250 -13.06 1.74 -5.26
CA LEU A 250 -13.19 1.08 -3.96
C LEU A 250 -12.14 1.56 -2.94
N ASN A 251 -11.00 2.09 -3.39
CA ASN A 251 -10.01 2.70 -2.50
C ASN A 251 -10.60 3.90 -1.73
N PHE A 252 -11.53 4.66 -2.31
CA PHE A 252 -12.21 5.74 -1.60
C PHE A 252 -13.05 5.21 -0.43
N SER A 253 -13.86 4.17 -0.66
CA SER A 253 -14.71 3.60 0.40
C SER A 253 -13.88 3.02 1.54
N THR A 254 -12.85 2.24 1.23
CA THR A 254 -11.94 1.68 2.25
C THR A 254 -11.22 2.77 3.03
N THR A 255 -10.76 3.83 2.35
CA THR A 255 -10.11 4.97 3.02
C THR A 255 -11.10 5.66 3.95
N LEU A 256 -12.26 6.08 3.43
CA LEU A 256 -13.25 6.85 4.17
C LEU A 256 -13.69 6.09 5.43
N TYR A 257 -14.03 4.81 5.31
CA TYR A 257 -14.54 4.03 6.45
C TYR A 257 -13.50 3.81 7.55
N SER A 258 -12.21 3.77 7.18
CA SER A 258 -11.13 3.65 8.14
C SER A 258 -10.77 4.94 8.88
N LEU A 259 -11.27 6.09 8.43
CA LEU A 259 -11.00 7.38 9.07
C LEU A 259 -11.88 7.60 10.33
N PRO A 260 -11.45 8.48 11.25
CA PRO A 260 -12.31 8.99 12.31
C PRO A 260 -13.59 9.66 11.80
N GLU A 261 -14.67 9.61 12.59
CA GLU A 261 -15.99 10.17 12.23
C GLU A 261 -15.98 11.65 11.87
N ILE A 262 -15.01 12.43 12.39
CA ILE A 262 -14.89 13.87 12.10
C ILE A 262 -14.67 14.18 10.60
N TYR A 263 -14.22 13.20 9.81
CA TYR A 263 -13.97 13.34 8.38
C TYR A 263 -15.13 12.84 7.51
N LYS A 264 -16.17 12.25 8.10
CA LYS A 264 -17.25 11.59 7.38
C LYS A 264 -18.48 12.50 7.33
N THR A 265 -18.94 12.81 6.12
CA THR A 265 -20.26 13.41 5.89
C THR A 265 -21.25 12.35 5.44
N GLU A 266 -22.56 12.59 5.64
CA GLU A 266 -23.61 11.67 5.18
C GLU A 266 -23.51 11.41 3.67
N ASN A 267 -23.22 12.46 2.87
CA ASN A 267 -23.06 12.35 1.42
C ASN A 267 -21.81 11.55 1.02
N MET A 268 -20.70 11.69 1.75
CA MET A 268 -19.51 10.87 1.51
C MET A 268 -19.78 9.39 1.81
N ILE A 269 -20.53 9.10 2.89
CA ILE A 269 -20.91 7.74 3.26
C ILE A 269 -21.86 7.13 2.22
N GLU A 270 -22.84 7.88 1.73
CA GLU A 270 -23.72 7.45 0.63
C GLU A 270 -22.91 7.13 -0.63
N ASN A 271 -21.98 8.01 -1.02
CA ASN A 271 -21.11 7.77 -2.17
C ASN A 271 -20.20 6.55 -1.99
N ALA A 272 -19.64 6.35 -0.80
CA ALA A 272 -18.83 5.18 -0.48
C ALA A 272 -19.65 3.88 -0.59
N ASN A 273 -20.91 3.89 -0.17
CA ASN A 273 -21.81 2.74 -0.30
C ASN A 273 -22.17 2.45 -1.76
N ILE A 274 -22.46 3.49 -2.56
CA ILE A 274 -22.69 3.34 -4.01
C ILE A 274 -21.46 2.70 -4.68
N ILE A 275 -20.25 3.14 -4.31
CA ILE A 275 -19.01 2.54 -4.83
C ILE A 275 -18.94 1.05 -4.49
N ILE A 276 -19.22 0.66 -3.24
CA ILE A 276 -19.22 -0.75 -2.81
C ILE A 276 -20.23 -1.55 -3.64
N GLU A 277 -21.47 -1.06 -3.75
CA GLU A 277 -22.52 -1.74 -4.53
C GLU A 277 -22.19 -1.87 -6.01
N GLU A 278 -21.54 -0.88 -6.61
CA GLU A 278 -21.10 -0.93 -8.01
C GLU A 278 -19.86 -1.82 -8.19
N SER A 279 -18.93 -1.82 -7.25
CA SER A 279 -17.67 -2.58 -7.37
C SER A 279 -17.88 -4.08 -7.22
N VAL A 280 -18.84 -4.53 -6.39
CA VAL A 280 -19.12 -5.97 -6.24
C VAL A 280 -19.70 -6.62 -7.50
N LYS A 281 -20.28 -5.82 -8.40
CA LYS A 281 -20.79 -6.29 -9.70
C LYS A 281 -19.67 -6.57 -10.70
N ARG A 282 -18.42 -6.16 -10.41
CA ARG A 282 -17.27 -6.25 -11.33
C ARG A 282 -16.54 -7.55 -11.12
N THR A 283 -17.05 -8.63 -11.73
CA THR A 283 -16.50 -9.98 -11.54
C THR A 283 -15.64 -10.45 -12.71
N GLU A 284 -15.72 -9.78 -13.86
CA GLU A 284 -15.07 -10.19 -15.09
C GLU A 284 -13.73 -9.47 -15.34
N LEU A 285 -12.84 -10.11 -16.11
CA LEU A 285 -11.49 -9.60 -16.40
C LEU A 285 -11.53 -8.18 -17.03
N LYS A 286 -12.45 -7.99 -17.98
CA LYS A 286 -12.67 -6.71 -18.69
C LYS A 286 -13.11 -5.56 -17.77
N GLN A 287 -13.63 -5.88 -16.57
CA GLN A 287 -14.11 -4.91 -15.59
C GLN A 287 -13.10 -4.63 -14.47
N THR A 288 -11.97 -5.34 -14.45
CA THR A 288 -11.03 -5.33 -13.31
C THR A 288 -9.56 -5.14 -13.73
N VAL A 289 -9.28 -4.85 -15.01
CA VAL A 289 -7.95 -4.68 -15.65
C VAL A 289 -7.09 -5.95 -15.73
N HIS A 290 -7.38 -7.01 -14.98
CA HIS A 290 -6.45 -8.14 -14.82
C HIS A 290 -6.98 -9.50 -15.29
N ASN A 291 -6.10 -10.22 -16.01
CA ASN A 291 -6.22 -11.63 -16.41
C ASN A 291 -5.66 -12.52 -15.30
N GLU A 292 -6.52 -13.22 -14.56
CA GLU A 292 -6.12 -14.38 -13.72
C GLU A 292 -4.87 -14.15 -12.85
N ASP A 293 -4.90 -13.12 -11.99
CA ASP A 293 -3.77 -12.67 -11.21
C ASP A 293 -4.03 -12.75 -9.71
N TYR A 294 -3.17 -13.41 -8.94
CA TYR A 294 -3.32 -13.57 -7.48
C TYR A 294 -2.68 -12.43 -6.67
N ARG A 295 -1.86 -11.55 -7.25
CA ARG A 295 -0.96 -10.66 -6.51
C ARG A 295 -1.70 -9.61 -5.67
N LEU A 296 -1.02 -9.02 -4.68
CA LEU A 296 -1.59 -7.95 -3.86
C LEU A 296 -1.68 -6.62 -4.62
N PHE A 297 -0.62 -6.22 -5.33
CA PHE A 297 -0.56 -4.90 -5.96
C PHE A 297 -1.72 -4.68 -6.92
N PHE A 298 -2.02 -5.69 -7.73
CA PHE A 298 -2.97 -5.58 -8.82
C PHE A 298 -3.78 -6.86 -9.11
N GLY A 299 -3.77 -7.84 -8.21
CA GLY A 299 -4.51 -9.10 -8.38
C GLY A 299 -5.65 -9.30 -7.38
N SER A 300 -6.24 -10.48 -7.41
CA SER A 300 -7.39 -10.87 -6.62
C SER A 300 -7.14 -10.84 -5.12
N ALA A 301 -5.91 -11.10 -4.65
CA ALA A 301 -5.61 -11.02 -3.21
C ALA A 301 -5.76 -9.59 -2.69
N GLY A 302 -5.28 -8.59 -3.44
CA GLY A 302 -5.42 -7.19 -3.03
C GLY A 302 -6.89 -6.75 -2.99
N VAL A 303 -7.69 -7.20 -3.97
CA VAL A 303 -9.13 -6.93 -4.00
C VAL A 303 -9.85 -7.60 -2.83
N ALA A 304 -9.52 -8.86 -2.54
CA ALA A 304 -10.08 -9.57 -1.40
C ALA A 304 -9.85 -8.79 -0.10
N GLN A 305 -8.63 -8.26 0.09
CA GLN A 305 -8.28 -7.50 1.28
C GLN A 305 -9.01 -6.16 1.39
N LEU A 306 -9.26 -5.45 0.29
CA LEU A 306 -10.13 -4.26 0.30
C LEU A 306 -11.54 -4.57 0.82
N TYR A 307 -12.14 -5.69 0.39
CA TYR A 307 -13.47 -6.09 0.87
C TYR A 307 -13.44 -6.61 2.31
N LYS A 308 -12.36 -7.32 2.70
CA LYS A 308 -12.17 -7.79 4.07
C LYS A 308 -12.19 -6.62 5.05
N VAL A 309 -11.44 -5.55 4.78
CA VAL A 309 -11.39 -4.37 5.67
C VAL A 309 -12.77 -3.76 5.89
N LEU A 310 -13.59 -3.69 4.84
CA LEU A 310 -14.98 -3.21 4.95
C LEU A 310 -15.85 -4.19 5.74
N TYR A 311 -15.69 -5.50 5.52
CA TYR A 311 -16.41 -6.54 6.23
C TYR A 311 -16.06 -6.56 7.73
N ASP A 312 -14.79 -6.47 8.09
CA ASP A 312 -14.29 -6.45 9.47
C ASP A 312 -14.82 -5.21 10.23
N GLN A 313 -15.05 -4.11 9.52
CA GLN A 313 -15.70 -2.90 10.04
C GLN A 313 -17.24 -2.96 10.04
N ASN A 314 -17.82 -4.12 9.71
CA ASN A 314 -19.27 -4.36 9.62
C ASN A 314 -19.98 -3.41 8.64
N ILE A 315 -19.29 -3.01 7.56
CA ILE A 315 -19.85 -2.16 6.50
C ILE A 315 -20.50 -3.06 5.45
N MET A 316 -21.82 -2.94 5.32
CA MET A 316 -22.63 -3.72 4.37
C MET A 316 -22.26 -5.23 4.42
N PRO A 317 -22.29 -5.86 5.61
CA PRO A 317 -21.55 -7.09 5.90
C PRO A 317 -21.90 -8.24 4.96
N GLU A 318 -23.16 -8.39 4.55
CA GLU A 318 -23.57 -9.42 3.58
C GLU A 318 -22.92 -9.23 2.21
N ILE A 319 -22.85 -7.99 1.71
CA ILE A 319 -22.29 -7.67 0.40
C ILE A 319 -20.76 -7.82 0.44
N THR A 320 -20.13 -7.28 1.48
CA THR A 320 -18.67 -7.26 1.62
C THR A 320 -18.10 -8.64 1.98
N SER A 321 -18.79 -9.44 2.80
CA SER A 321 -18.37 -10.83 3.07
C SER A 321 -18.42 -11.69 1.81
N ASN A 322 -19.50 -11.59 1.03
CA ASN A 322 -19.66 -12.36 -0.21
C ASN A 322 -18.61 -11.96 -1.24
N ALA A 323 -18.31 -10.66 -1.37
CA ALA A 323 -17.27 -10.18 -2.25
C ALA A 323 -15.88 -10.66 -1.80
N TYR A 324 -15.57 -10.57 -0.50
CA TYR A 324 -14.33 -11.09 0.06
C TYR A 324 -14.14 -12.58 -0.25
N GLU A 325 -15.15 -13.41 0.03
CA GLU A 325 -15.12 -14.85 -0.26
C GLU A 325 -14.95 -15.13 -1.76
N GLN A 326 -15.63 -14.39 -2.62
CA GLN A 326 -15.47 -14.55 -4.07
C GLN A 326 -14.03 -14.29 -4.52
N TRP A 327 -13.42 -13.20 -4.04
CA TRP A 327 -12.07 -12.82 -4.45
C TRP A 327 -10.99 -13.70 -3.81
N ILE A 328 -11.21 -14.22 -2.60
CA ILE A 328 -10.26 -15.15 -2.00
C ILE A 328 -10.28 -16.52 -2.67
N VAL A 329 -11.44 -16.99 -3.13
CA VAL A 329 -11.53 -18.20 -3.97
C VAL A 329 -10.73 -18.03 -5.25
N LYS A 330 -10.94 -16.91 -5.96
CA LYS A 330 -10.14 -16.58 -7.15
C LYS A 330 -8.63 -16.51 -6.86
N THR A 331 -8.25 -15.92 -5.73
CA THR A 331 -6.85 -15.90 -5.27
C THR A 331 -6.29 -17.32 -5.15
N SER A 332 -7.01 -18.22 -4.47
CA SER A 332 -6.58 -19.60 -4.32
C SER A 332 -6.56 -20.40 -5.63
N ASP A 333 -7.36 -20.03 -6.63
CA ASP A 333 -7.35 -20.67 -7.94
C ASP A 333 -6.19 -20.16 -8.79
N PHE A 334 -5.93 -18.85 -8.78
CA PHE A 334 -4.84 -18.25 -9.55
C PHE A 334 -3.45 -18.60 -9.00
N LEU A 335 -3.31 -18.95 -7.72
CA LEU A 335 -2.04 -19.42 -7.13
C LEU A 335 -1.45 -20.67 -7.82
N ASP A 336 -2.30 -21.48 -8.46
CA ASP A 336 -1.90 -22.68 -9.22
C ASP A 336 -1.51 -22.37 -10.68
N THR A 337 -1.72 -21.14 -11.15
CA THR A 337 -1.32 -20.74 -12.50
C THR A 337 0.18 -20.48 -12.57
N SER A 338 0.77 -20.64 -13.75
CA SER A 338 2.22 -20.48 -13.98
C SER A 338 2.70 -19.02 -13.92
N ASN A 339 1.79 -18.05 -13.77
CA ASN A 339 2.14 -16.63 -13.66
C ASN A 339 2.92 -16.39 -12.36
N GLY A 340 4.17 -15.95 -12.46
CA GLY A 340 4.95 -15.54 -11.29
C GLY A 340 5.50 -16.68 -10.41
N GLU A 341 5.62 -17.92 -10.92
CA GLU A 341 6.10 -19.08 -10.14
C GLU A 341 7.44 -18.90 -9.41
N ALA A 342 8.27 -17.95 -9.85
CA ALA A 342 9.58 -17.65 -9.26
C ALA A 342 9.59 -16.41 -8.33
N ASP A 343 8.49 -15.65 -8.24
CA ASP A 343 8.42 -14.43 -7.44
C ASP A 343 7.69 -14.67 -6.11
N TYR A 344 8.42 -14.49 -5.01
CA TYR A 344 7.93 -14.60 -3.63
C TYR A 344 7.98 -13.26 -2.89
N SER A 345 8.05 -12.15 -3.62
CA SER A 345 7.91 -10.84 -3.02
C SER A 345 6.54 -10.64 -2.39
N TYR A 346 6.49 -9.73 -1.42
CA TYR A 346 5.27 -9.37 -0.72
C TYR A 346 4.15 -8.96 -1.68
N ILE A 347 4.37 -7.91 -2.47
CA ILE A 347 3.28 -7.25 -3.19
C ILE A 347 3.03 -7.80 -4.61
N ASN A 348 4.09 -8.34 -5.25
CA ASN A 348 4.06 -8.85 -6.61
C ASN A 348 4.33 -10.37 -6.70
N GLY A 349 4.59 -11.04 -5.57
CA GLY A 349 4.85 -12.47 -5.52
C GLY A 349 3.75 -13.25 -4.81
N LYS A 350 3.98 -14.55 -4.62
CA LYS A 350 3.00 -15.48 -4.02
C LYS A 350 2.75 -15.25 -2.54
N ILE A 351 3.73 -14.72 -1.81
CA ILE A 351 3.70 -14.78 -0.35
C ILE A 351 2.61 -13.88 0.24
N GLY A 352 2.37 -12.70 -0.33
CA GLY A 352 1.26 -11.82 0.07
C GLY A 352 -0.11 -12.44 -0.19
N ALA A 353 -0.27 -13.14 -1.32
CA ALA A 353 -1.49 -13.89 -1.60
C ALA A 353 -1.67 -15.09 -0.65
N ILE A 354 -0.59 -15.75 -0.26
CA ILE A 354 -0.61 -16.83 0.73
C ILE A 354 -1.05 -16.29 2.10
N LEU A 355 -0.53 -15.15 2.54
CA LEU A 355 -0.95 -14.47 3.78
C LEU A 355 -2.46 -14.20 3.76
N SER A 356 -2.95 -13.61 2.67
CA SER A 356 -4.39 -13.35 2.47
C SER A 356 -5.25 -14.61 2.57
N VAL A 357 -4.82 -15.74 1.97
CA VAL A 357 -5.55 -17.01 2.05
C VAL A 357 -5.47 -17.64 3.45
N LYS A 358 -4.32 -17.54 4.14
CA LYS A 358 -4.17 -18.04 5.51
C LYS A 358 -5.07 -17.30 6.49
N GLU A 359 -5.13 -15.98 6.36
CA GLU A 359 -6.02 -15.14 7.14
C GLU A 359 -7.49 -15.55 6.96
N TYR A 360 -7.95 -15.74 5.71
CA TYR A 360 -9.30 -16.25 5.42
C TYR A 360 -9.57 -17.62 6.06
N LEU A 361 -8.55 -18.47 6.15
CA LEU A 361 -8.63 -19.78 6.78
C LEU A 361 -8.62 -19.71 8.32
N GLY A 362 -8.57 -18.51 8.91
CA GLY A 362 -8.57 -18.28 10.35
C GLY A 362 -7.20 -18.53 11.01
N ASP A 363 -6.13 -18.59 10.23
CA ASP A 363 -4.78 -18.63 10.78
C ASP A 363 -4.41 -17.23 11.29
N ASN A 364 -3.79 -17.13 12.46
CA ASN A 364 -3.26 -15.85 12.95
C ASN A 364 -2.03 -15.47 12.11
N VAL A 365 -2.12 -14.37 11.38
CA VAL A 365 -1.01 -13.80 10.58
C VAL A 365 -0.66 -12.37 11.01
N GLY A 366 -1.22 -11.89 12.12
CA GLY A 366 -1.04 -10.52 12.62
C GLY A 366 -1.47 -9.44 11.63
N ASP A 367 -0.95 -8.22 11.81
CA ASP A 367 -1.28 -7.03 11.01
C ASP A 367 -0.41 -6.95 9.74
N TRP A 368 -0.32 -8.05 9.00
CA TRP A 368 0.57 -8.19 7.83
C TRP A 368 0.22 -7.22 6.69
N ASP A 369 -1.02 -6.79 6.61
CA ASP A 369 -1.56 -5.86 5.61
C ASP A 369 -1.29 -4.39 5.95
N LYS A 370 -0.68 -4.08 7.10
CA LYS A 370 -0.30 -2.71 7.50
C LYS A 370 0.52 -1.97 6.43
N LEU A 371 1.41 -2.66 5.70
CA LEU A 371 2.17 -2.07 4.57
C LEU A 371 1.29 -1.60 3.39
N LEU A 372 0.07 -2.13 3.29
CA LEU A 372 -0.92 -1.76 2.29
C LEU A 372 -1.77 -0.56 2.73
N LEU A 373 -1.60 -0.08 3.97
CA LEU A 373 -2.37 1.01 4.57
C LEU A 373 -3.88 0.73 4.60
N ILE A 374 -4.29 -0.52 4.85
CA ILE A 374 -5.71 -0.90 4.95
C ILE A 374 -6.07 -1.41 6.33
#